data_AF-A0A7C3H1U6-F1
#
_entry.id   AF-A0A7C3H1U6-F1
#
_cell.length_a   1.000
_cell.length_b   1.000
_cell.length_c   1.000
_cell.angle_alpha   90.00
_cell.angle_beta   90.00
_cell.angle_gamma   90.00
#
_symmetry.space_group_name_H-M   'P 1'
#
loop_
_entity.id
_entity.type
_entity.pdbx_description
1 polymer ?
#
loop_
_entity_poly.entity_id
_entity_poly.type
_entity_poly.pdbx_seq_one_letter_code
_entity_poly.pdbx_strand_id
1 'polypeptide(L)'
;MAELTQATILDVTGRYQIAQIGLNGYKSHTSNPLEDSGQKRTIWSFTVVDGDHENLYSAWWDRSAIMLRLQGQDVPVRVAALPVDAASFGLIEFI
;
A
#
# COMPACT_ATOMS: atom_id res chain seq x y z
N MET A 1 -7.40 17.57 12.25
CA MET A 1 -6.35 16.87 11.50
C MET A 1 -6.70 15.40 11.50
N ALA A 2 -6.82 14.75 10.33
CA ALA A 2 -7.09 13.32 10.29
C ALA A 2 -5.90 12.59 10.92
N GLU A 3 -6.17 11.70 11.86
CA GLU A 3 -5.14 10.90 12.52
C GLU A 3 -4.52 9.96 11.47
N LEU A 4 -3.23 10.14 11.19
CA LEU A 4 -2.49 9.25 10.29
C LEU A 4 -2.41 7.89 10.97
N THR A 5 -3.15 6.91 10.44
CA THR A 5 -3.04 5.54 10.94
C THR A 5 -1.73 4.96 10.42
N GLN A 6 -0.78 4.68 11.30
CA GLN A 6 0.48 4.09 10.87
C GLN A 6 0.33 2.60 10.56
N ALA A 7 1.04 2.15 9.53
CA ALA A 7 1.13 0.75 9.16
C ALA A 7 2.57 0.41 8.75
N THR A 8 2.89 -0.88 8.74
CA THR A 8 4.20 -1.37 8.33
C THR A 8 4.04 -2.24 7.11
N ILE A 9 4.79 -1.94 6.05
CA ILE A 9 4.94 -2.81 4.90
C ILE A 9 6.05 -3.81 5.21
N LEU A 10 5.73 -5.09 5.06
CA LEU A 10 6.63 -6.22 5.20
C LEU A 10 6.78 -6.92 3.86
N ASP A 11 7.84 -7.71 3.73
CA ASP A 11 7.99 -8.64 2.61
C ASP A 11 6.84 -9.66 2.56
N VAL A 12 6.76 -10.40 1.45
CA VAL A 12 5.69 -11.40 1.24
C VAL A 12 5.66 -12.49 2.33
N THR A 13 6.79 -12.75 3.00
CA THR A 13 6.86 -13.73 4.09
C THR A 13 6.44 -13.14 5.45
N GLY A 14 6.25 -11.83 5.55
CA GLY A 14 5.94 -11.11 6.78
C GLY A 14 7.10 -11.06 7.79
N ARG A 15 8.32 -11.40 7.36
CA ARG A 15 9.51 -11.51 8.23
C ARG A 15 10.35 -10.24 8.24
N TYR A 16 10.40 -9.52 7.12
CA TYR A 16 11.26 -8.35 6.97
C TYR A 16 10.43 -7.09 6.77
N GLN A 17 10.73 -6.05 7.54
CA GLN A 17 10.15 -4.74 7.32
C GLN A 17 10.79 -4.08 6.09
N ILE A 18 9.95 -3.64 5.17
CA ILE A 18 10.33 -2.84 4.00
C ILE A 18 10.21 -1.36 4.35
N ALA A 19 9.04 -0.93 4.84
CA ALA A 19 8.78 0.48 5.12
C ALA A 19 7.73 0.69 6.22
N GLN A 20 7.81 1.83 6.89
CA GLN A 20 6.73 2.38 7.71
C GLN A 20 5.98 3.43 6.90
N ILE A 21 4.65 3.33 6.90
CA ILE A 21 3.79 4.21 6.11
C ILE A 21 2.72 4.87 6.98
N GLY A 22 2.31 6.07 6.58
CA GLY A 22 1.14 6.75 7.11
C GLY A 22 -0.04 6.54 6.18
N LEU A 23 -1.10 5.89 6.65
CA LEU A 23 -2.38 5.79 5.94
C LEU A 23 -3.20 7.05 6.25
N ASN A 24 -3.48 7.82 5.21
CA ASN A 24 -4.20 9.11 5.30
C ASN A 24 -5.70 9.00 5.00
N GLY A 25 -6.23 7.76 4.92
CA GLY A 25 -7.67 7.49 4.98
C GLY A 25 -8.47 7.77 3.70
N TYR A 26 -7.85 8.25 2.61
CA TYR A 26 -8.56 8.37 1.33
C TYR A 26 -8.77 6.98 0.74
N LYS A 27 -10.01 6.49 0.84
CA LYS A 27 -10.45 5.21 0.29
C LYS A 27 -11.10 5.46 -1.06
N SER A 28 -10.52 4.92 -2.11
CA SER A 28 -11.16 4.89 -3.43
C SER A 28 -11.62 3.48 -3.73
N HIS A 29 -12.87 3.35 -4.19
CA HIS A 29 -13.36 2.13 -4.82
C HIS A 29 -13.14 2.28 -6.31
N THR A 30 -12.19 1.54 -6.88
CA THR A 30 -12.07 1.47 -8.33
C THR A 30 -12.83 0.24 -8.82
N SER A 31 -13.77 0.47 -9.73
CA SER A 31 -14.34 -0.56 -10.60
C SER A 31 -13.54 -0.55 -11.88
N ASN A 32 -12.96 -1.69 -12.26
CA ASN A 32 -12.36 -1.83 -13.57
C ASN A 32 -13.45 -1.66 -14.64
N PRO A 33 -13.38 -0.66 -15.55
CA PRO A 33 -14.42 -0.44 -16.55
C PRO A 33 -14.47 -1.57 -17.61
N LEU A 34 -13.48 -2.47 -17.64
CA LEU A 34 -13.38 -3.57 -18.60
C LEU A 34 -13.69 -4.96 -18.00
N GLU A 35 -13.84 -5.08 -16.67
CA GLU A 35 -14.24 -6.34 -16.02
C GLU A 35 -15.70 -6.27 -15.60
N ASP A 36 -16.54 -7.03 -16.29
CA ASP A 36 -17.99 -7.18 -16.09
C ASP A 36 -18.38 -7.83 -14.74
N SER A 37 -17.44 -7.93 -13.79
CA SER A 37 -17.57 -8.70 -12.54
C SER A 37 -17.62 -7.85 -11.26
N GLY A 38 -17.58 -6.52 -11.34
CA GLY A 38 -17.96 -5.65 -10.22
C GLY A 38 -17.15 -5.83 -8.92
N GLN A 39 -15.96 -6.44 -8.95
CA GLN A 39 -15.11 -6.52 -7.77
C GLN A 39 -14.57 -5.13 -7.43
N LYS A 40 -15.20 -4.51 -6.42
CA LYS A 40 -14.75 -3.25 -5.84
C LYS A 40 -13.39 -3.47 -5.18
N ARG A 41 -12.33 -2.97 -5.83
CA ARG A 41 -11.00 -2.94 -5.22
C ARG A 41 -10.94 -1.81 -4.22
N THR A 42 -10.43 -2.09 -3.04
CA THR A 42 -10.22 -1.07 -2.00
C THR A 42 -8.80 -0.55 -2.14
N ILE A 43 -8.67 0.73 -2.49
CA ILE A 43 -7.37 1.42 -2.61
C ILE A 43 -7.25 2.46 -1.51
N TRP A 44 -6.12 2.49 -0.82
CA TRP A 44 -5.80 3.49 0.19
C TRP A 44 -4.57 4.26 -0.25
N SER A 45 -4.59 5.59 -0.07
CA SER A 45 -3.36 6.36 -0.19
C SER A 45 -2.48 6.24 1.05
N PHE A 46 -1.18 6.38 0.83
CA PHE A 46 -0.19 6.35 1.90
C PHE A 46 0.96 7.32 1.63
N THR A 47 1.66 7.70 2.70
CA THR A 47 2.99 8.35 2.63
C THR A 47 4.05 7.41 3.20
N VAL A 48 5.28 7.50 2.70
CA VAL A 48 6.42 6.82 3.32
C VAL A 48 6.89 7.68 4.49
N VAL A 49 6.92 7.09 5.69
CA VAL A 49 7.43 7.72 6.91
C VAL A 49 8.90 7.40 7.08
N ASP A 50 9.26 6.14 6.85
CA ASP A 50 10.62 5.62 6.89
C ASP A 50 10.68 4.32 6.07
N GLY A 51 11.85 3.95 5.55
CA GLY A 51 12.03 2.63 4.92
C GLY A 51 12.91 2.56 3.68
N ASP A 52 12.96 1.34 3.16
CA ASP A 52 13.70 0.95 1.97
C ASP A 52 12.88 1.22 0.71
N HIS A 53 13.25 2.30 0.02
CA HIS A 53 12.61 2.73 -1.22
C HIS A 53 12.91 1.77 -2.39
N GLU A 54 14.02 1.03 -2.38
CA GLU A 54 14.41 0.11 -3.46
C GLU A 54 13.55 -1.14 -3.45
N ASN A 55 13.28 -1.70 -2.26
CA ASN A 55 12.38 -2.83 -2.09
C ASN A 55 10.92 -2.46 -2.39
N LEU A 56 10.48 -1.27 -1.98
CA LEU A 56 9.17 -0.71 -2.36
C LEU A 56 9.05 -0.54 -3.89
N TYR A 57 10.11 -0.02 -4.51
CA TYR A 57 10.18 0.15 -5.96
C TYR A 57 10.08 -1.18 -6.69
N SER A 58 10.85 -2.18 -6.27
CA SER A 58 10.85 -3.52 -6.85
C SER A 58 9.47 -4.19 -6.73
N ALA A 59 8.85 -4.10 -5.55
CA ALA A 59 7.51 -4.65 -5.32
C ALA A 59 6.44 -4.01 -6.22
N TRP A 60 6.50 -2.68 -6.42
CA TRP A 60 5.61 -1.97 -7.34
C TRP A 60 5.87 -2.34 -8.81
N TRP A 61 7.14 -2.36 -9.23
CA TRP A 61 7.54 -2.65 -10.61
C TRP A 61 7.09 -4.05 -11.04
N ASP A 62 7.35 -5.07 -10.21
CA ASP A 62 6.98 -6.46 -10.49
C ASP A 62 5.52 -6.78 -10.13
N ARG A 63 4.78 -5.81 -9.59
CA ARG A 63 3.39 -5.96 -9.10
C ARG A 63 3.25 -7.09 -8.07
N SER A 64 4.31 -7.31 -7.29
CA SER A 64 4.39 -8.35 -6.29
C SER A 64 3.49 -8.04 -5.11
N ALA A 65 2.92 -9.10 -4.51
CA ALA A 65 2.21 -8.95 -3.24
C ALA A 65 3.21 -8.72 -2.10
N ILE A 66 2.82 -7.88 -1.16
CA ILE A 66 3.54 -7.58 0.08
C ILE A 66 2.54 -7.67 1.24
N MET A 67 3.05 -7.75 2.47
CA MET A 67 2.18 -7.81 3.66
C MET A 67 2.10 -6.42 4.29
N LEU A 68 0.89 -5.93 4.51
CA LEU A 68 0.64 -4.74 5.31
C LEU A 68 0.27 -5.16 6.72
N ARG A 69 1.09 -4.80 7.70
CA ARG A 69 0.77 -4.92 9.12
C ARG A 69 0.08 -3.65 9.60
N LEU A 70 -1.19 -3.78 9.95
CA LEU A 70 -2.04 -2.70 10.47
C LEU A 70 -2.73 -3.18 11.74
N GLN A 71 -2.52 -2.47 12.86
CA GLN A 71 -3.13 -2.79 14.15
C GLN A 71 -2.91 -4.25 14.59
N GLY A 72 -1.73 -4.81 14.28
CA GLY A 72 -1.36 -6.20 14.59
C GLY A 72 -1.94 -7.26 13.66
N GLN A 73 -2.66 -6.87 12.60
CA GLN A 73 -3.13 -7.77 11.56
C GLN A 73 -2.31 -7.61 10.29
N ASP A 74 -1.94 -8.75 9.69
CA ASP A 74 -1.19 -8.79 8.44
C ASP A 74 -2.16 -9.10 7.28
N VAL A 75 -2.23 -8.19 6.31
CA VAL A 75 -3.09 -8.34 5.14
C VAL A 75 -2.27 -8.24 3.85
N PRO A 76 -2.51 -9.13 2.86
CA PRO A 76 -1.83 -9.04 1.58
C PRO A 76 -2.31 -7.81 0.82
N VAL A 77 -1.35 -7.03 0.32
CA VAL A 77 -1.60 -5.83 -0.50
C VAL A 77 -0.65 -5.80 -1.69
N ARG A 78 -0.89 -4.87 -2.60
CA ARG A 78 0.04 -4.46 -3.67
C ARG A 78 0.25 -2.96 -3.61
N VAL A 79 1.44 -2.50 -3.99
CA VAL A 79 1.65 -1.08 -4.30
C VAL A 79 1.07 -0.83 -5.70
N ALA A 80 0.04 0.02 -5.78
CA ALA A 80 -0.59 0.41 -7.03
C ALA A 80 0.08 1.65 -7.65
N ALA A 81 0.62 2.55 -6.82
CA ALA A 81 1.39 3.71 -7.25
C ALA A 81 2.45 4.07 -6.19
N LEU A 82 3.66 4.39 -6.62
CA LEU A 82 4.71 4.89 -5.74
C LEU A 82 4.62 6.41 -5.59
N PRO A 83 4.89 6.94 -4.37
CA PRO A 83 5.17 8.36 -4.22
C PRO A 83 6.50 8.68 -4.90
N VAL A 84 6.52 9.74 -5.71
CA VAL A 84 7.72 10.17 -6.46
C VAL A 84 8.60 11.13 -5.66
N ASP A 85 8.07 11.71 -4.59
CA ASP A 85 8.76 12.59 -3.66
C ASP A 85 8.10 12.55 -2.27
N ALA A 86 8.69 13.25 -1.30
CA ALA A 86 8.22 13.28 0.10
C ALA A 86 6.86 13.98 0.29
N ALA A 87 6.39 14.77 -0.68
CA ALA A 87 5.10 15.44 -0.65
C ALA A 87 4.00 14.65 -1.37
N SER A 88 4.39 13.61 -2.11
CA SER A 88 3.51 12.78 -2.92
C SER A 88 2.91 11.63 -2.12
N PHE A 89 1.76 11.16 -2.59
CA PHE A 89 1.09 9.99 -2.02
C PHE A 89 1.29 8.78 -2.93
N GLY A 90 1.62 7.64 -2.32
CA GLY A 90 1.48 6.35 -2.96
C GLY A 90 0.06 5.81 -2.83
N LEU A 91 -0.23 4.72 -3.55
CA LEU A 91 -1.49 3.97 -3.45
C LEU A 91 -1.18 2.51 -3.15
N ILE A 92 -1.92 1.92 -2.21
CA ILE A 92 -1.93 0.47 -1.96
C ILE A 92 -3.31 -0.11 -2.27
N GLU A 93 -3.32 -1.30 -2.88
CA GLU A 93 -4.51 -2.07 -3.20
C GLU A 93 -4.57 -3.32 -2.31
N PHE A 94 -5.72 -3.57 -1.68
CA PHE A 94 -5.96 -4.78 -0.88
C PHE A 94 -6.42 -5.91 -1.80
N ILE A 95 -5.87 -7.13 -1.60
CA ILE A 95 -6.09 -8.32 -2.44
C ILE A 95 -6.95 -9.35 -1.70
#